data_AF-A4S213-F1
#
_entry.id   AF-A4S213-F1
#
_cell.length_a   1.000
_cell.length_b   1.000
_cell.length_c   1.000
_cell.angle_alpha   90.00
_cell.angle_beta   90.00
_cell.angle_gamma   90.00
#
_symmetry.space_group_name_H-M   'P 1'
#
loop_
_entity.id
_entity.type
_entity.pdbx_description
1 polymer ?
#
loop_
_entity_poly.entity_id
_entity_poly.type
_entity_poly.pdbx_seq_one_letter_code
_entity_poly.pdbx_strand_id
1 'polypeptide(L)'
;QFDELLDLQTDSEPTFMEEIVEMYCDDSQTMLDELKEILNDEEKRTTEGFDTARATLHKLRGASSTLGAEGIQHTCESLREAIVAEARD
;
A
#
# COMPACT_ATOMS: atom_id res chain seq x y z
N GLN A 1 12.17 11.64 3.08
CA GLN A 1 11.47 10.71 2.17
C GLN A 1 11.02 11.41 0.89
N PHE A 2 9.93 12.20 0.85
CA PHE A 2 9.48 12.82 -0.41
C PHE A 2 10.47 13.86 -0.97
N ASP A 3 10.98 14.75 -0.12
CA ASP A 3 11.98 15.75 -0.54
C ASP A 3 13.26 15.08 -1.09
N GLU A 4 13.67 13.95 -0.49
CA GLU A 4 14.83 13.17 -0.97
C GLU A 4 14.59 12.54 -2.35
N LEU A 5 13.34 12.15 -2.66
CA LEU A 5 12.98 11.69 -4.01
C LEU A 5 12.93 12.86 -5.01
N LEU A 6 12.47 14.04 -4.58
CA LEU A 6 12.45 15.24 -5.42
C LEU A 6 13.86 15.66 -5.82
N ASP A 7 14.83 15.54 -4.90
CA ASP A 7 16.23 15.85 -5.16
C ASP A 7 16.86 14.97 -6.25
N LEU A 8 16.25 13.83 -6.59
CA LEU A 8 16.70 12.96 -7.69
C LEU A 8 16.22 13.45 -9.07
N GLN A 9 15.23 14.34 -9.13
CA GLN A 9 14.78 14.90 -10.39
C GLN A 9 15.80 15.90 -10.91
N THR A 10 16.27 15.69 -12.14
CA THR A 10 17.28 16.54 -12.80
C THR A 10 16.73 17.16 -14.08
N ASP A 11 17.42 18.17 -14.61
CA ASP A 11 17.09 18.76 -15.92
C ASP A 11 17.16 17.72 -17.06
N SER A 12 17.94 16.64 -16.90
CA SER A 12 18.03 15.52 -17.84
C SER A 12 16.93 14.47 -17.67
N GLU A 13 16.27 14.43 -16.51
CA GLU A 13 15.20 13.47 -16.18
C GLU A 13 13.99 14.23 -15.60
N PRO A 14 13.36 15.12 -16.38
CA PRO A 14 12.33 16.04 -15.86
C PRO A 14 11.03 15.34 -15.44
N THR A 15 10.81 14.11 -15.89
CA THR A 15 9.62 13.29 -15.61
C THR A 15 9.83 12.28 -14.50
N PHE A 16 11.01 12.23 -13.87
CA PHE A 16 11.34 11.21 -12.86
C PHE A 16 10.26 11.10 -11.77
N MET A 17 9.86 12.22 -11.17
CA MET A 17 8.85 12.19 -10.11
C MET A 17 7.47 11.77 -10.61
N GLU A 18 7.10 12.16 -11.83
CA GLU A 18 5.84 11.76 -12.46
C GLU A 18 5.81 10.23 -12.66
N GLU A 19 6.88 9.66 -13.21
CA GLU A 19 7.01 8.22 -13.44
C GLU A 19 6.98 7.42 -12.13
N ILE A 20 7.63 7.93 -11.06
CA ILE A 20 7.60 7.30 -9.74
C ILE A 20 6.19 7.33 -9.13
N VAL A 21 5.49 8.45 -9.26
CA VAL A 21 4.11 8.57 -8.76
C VAL A 21 3.16 7.69 -9.56
N GLU A 22 3.33 7.60 -10.88
CA GLU A 22 2.51 6.74 -11.75
C GLU A 22 2.72 5.25 -11.39
N MET A 23 3.97 4.81 -11.26
CA MET A 23 4.30 3.45 -10.80
C MET A 23 3.71 3.15 -9.42
N TYR A 24 3.82 4.10 -8.48
CA TYR A 24 3.21 3.95 -7.16
C TYR A 24 1.69 3.81 -7.24
N CYS A 25 1.02 4.59 -8.10
CA CYS A 25 -0.43 4.53 -8.28
C CYS A 25 -0.86 3.17 -8.85
N ASP A 26 -0.18 2.68 -9.88
CA ASP A 26 -0.50 1.41 -10.54
C ASP A 26 -0.33 0.21 -9.58
N ASP A 27 0.79 0.17 -8.86
CA ASP A 27 1.05 -0.86 -7.85
C ASP A 27 0.02 -0.77 -6.71
N SER A 28 -0.28 0.45 -6.25
CA SER A 28 -1.26 0.68 -5.18
C SER A 28 -2.66 0.26 -5.59
N GLN A 29 -3.07 0.54 -6.83
CA GLN A 29 -4.38 0.13 -7.34
C GLN A 29 -4.53 -1.39 -7.31
N THR A 30 -3.51 -2.11 -7.78
CA THR A 30 -3.50 -3.58 -7.76
C THR A 30 -3.62 -4.13 -6.34
N MET A 31 -2.84 -3.57 -5.40
CA MET A 31 -2.90 -3.97 -3.99
C MET A 31 -4.26 -3.66 -3.35
N LEU A 32 -4.86 -2.51 -3.66
CA LEU A 32 -6.17 -2.13 -3.13
C LEU A 32 -7.28 -3.03 -3.67
N ASP A 33 -7.19 -3.48 -4.92
CA ASP A 33 -8.18 -4.39 -5.49
C ASP A 33 -8.06 -5.80 -4.89
N GLU A 34 -6.85 -6.31 -4.65
CA GLU A 34 -6.63 -7.55 -3.90
C GLU A 34 -7.22 -7.47 -2.48
N LEU A 35 -6.99 -6.35 -1.78
CA LEU A 35 -7.56 -6.12 -0.46
C LEU A 35 -9.09 -6.08 -0.48
N LYS A 36 -9.68 -5.40 -1.47
CA LYS A 36 -11.15 -5.36 -1.62
C LYS A 36 -11.71 -6.75 -1.89
N GLU A 37 -11.03 -7.55 -2.71
CA GLU A 37 -11.46 -8.91 -3.02
C GLU A 37 -11.46 -9.78 -1.77
N ILE A 38 -10.40 -9.73 -0.96
CA ILE A 38 -10.31 -10.53 0.27
C ILE A 38 -11.32 -10.07 1.32
N LEU A 39 -11.45 -8.75 1.53
CA LEU A 39 -12.21 -8.20 2.65
C LEU A 39 -13.72 -8.11 2.41
N ASN A 40 -14.18 -8.11 1.15
CA ASN A 40 -15.61 -8.05 0.84
C ASN A 40 -16.22 -9.40 0.43
N ASP A 41 -15.39 -10.40 0.11
CA ASP A 41 -15.83 -11.74 -0.25
C ASP A 41 -15.78 -12.65 0.99
N GLU A 42 -16.96 -13.03 1.51
CA GLU A 42 -17.06 -13.88 2.71
C GLU A 42 -16.33 -15.21 2.56
N GLU A 43 -16.25 -15.77 1.34
CA GLU A 43 -15.52 -17.02 1.09
C GLU A 43 -14.00 -16.84 1.22
N LYS A 44 -13.50 -15.62 1.03
CA LYS A 44 -12.07 -15.28 1.11
C LYS A 44 -11.64 -14.74 2.47
N ARG A 45 -12.58 -14.39 3.36
CA ARG A 45 -12.32 -14.00 4.76
C ARG A 45 -11.97 -15.21 5.63
N THR A 46 -10.90 -15.90 5.24
CA THR A 46 -10.30 -17.02 5.95
C THR A 46 -8.99 -16.60 6.61
N THR A 47 -8.40 -17.45 7.45
CA THR A 47 -7.07 -17.19 8.02
C THR A 47 -6.03 -16.92 6.93
N GLU A 48 -6.03 -17.70 5.84
CA GLU A 48 -5.11 -17.51 4.72
C GLU A 48 -5.38 -16.21 3.95
N GLY A 49 -6.66 -15.85 3.78
CA GLY A 49 -7.05 -14.57 3.20
C GLY A 49 -6.56 -13.39 4.04
N PHE A 50 -6.75 -13.44 5.36
CA PHE A 50 -6.26 -12.39 6.26
C PHE A 50 -4.73 -12.30 6.30
N ASP A 51 -4.01 -13.41 6.25
CA ASP A 51 -2.55 -13.39 6.13
C ASP A 51 -2.09 -12.75 4.80
N THR A 52 -2.80 -13.03 3.71
CA THR A 52 -2.57 -12.38 2.41
C THR A 52 -2.84 -10.88 2.49
N ALA A 53 -3.99 -10.47 3.03
CA ALA A 53 -4.32 -9.05 3.20
C ALA A 53 -3.29 -8.31 4.07
N ARG A 54 -2.80 -8.93 5.15
CA ARG A 54 -1.74 -8.37 6.00
C ARG A 54 -0.43 -8.19 5.24
N ALA A 55 -0.05 -9.17 4.41
CA ALA A 55 1.13 -9.08 3.57
C ALA A 55 0.99 -7.96 2.53
N THR A 56 -0.18 -7.82 1.91
CA THR A 56 -0.49 -6.76 0.94
C THR A 56 -0.46 -5.38 1.60
N LEU A 57 -1.02 -5.21 2.79
CA LEU A 57 -0.92 -3.95 3.56
C LEU A 57 0.52 -3.61 3.96
N HIS A 58 1.34 -4.62 4.28
CA HIS A 58 2.75 -4.41 4.58
C HIS A 58 3.52 -3.87 3.36
N LYS A 59 3.26 -4.43 2.17
CA LYS A 59 3.83 -3.95 0.90
C LYS A 59 3.39 -2.53 0.59
N LEU A 60 2.08 -2.26 0.66
CA LEU A 60 1.53 -0.93 0.40
C LEU A 60 2.11 0.11 1.37
N ARG A 61 2.18 -0.19 2.67
CA ARG A 61 2.84 0.67 3.67
C ARG A 61 4.29 0.94 3.31
N GLY A 62 5.03 -0.07 2.85
CA GLY A 62 6.42 0.08 2.40
C GLY A 62 6.54 1.03 1.19
N ALA A 63 5.73 0.81 0.16
CA ALA A 63 5.68 1.68 -1.02
C ALA A 63 5.32 3.12 -0.66
N SER A 64 4.31 3.31 0.21
CA SER A 64 3.91 4.62 0.70
C SER A 64 5.00 5.30 1.54
N SER A 65 5.82 4.52 2.26
CA SER A 65 6.97 5.06 3.00
C SER A 65 8.01 5.64 2.07
N THR A 66 8.37 4.91 1.01
CA THR A 66 9.32 5.38 -0.01
C THR A 66 8.88 6.72 -0.58
N LEU A 67 7.59 6.85 -0.95
CA LEU A 67 7.04 8.09 -1.49
C LEU A 67 6.82 9.20 -0.44
N GLY A 68 6.94 8.92 0.86
CA GLY A 68 6.61 9.89 1.93
C GLY A 68 5.10 10.11 2.14
N ALA A 69 4.25 9.19 1.68
CA ALA A 69 2.81 9.23 1.86
C ALA A 69 2.39 8.73 3.26
N GLU A 70 2.70 9.51 4.30
CA GLU A 70 2.48 9.14 5.72
C GLU A 70 1.01 8.80 6.05
N GLY A 71 0.04 9.53 5.51
CA GLY A 71 -1.38 9.25 5.75
C GLY A 71 -1.79 7.84 5.29
N ILE A 72 -1.23 7.37 4.17
CA ILE A 72 -1.49 6.02 3.67
C ILE A 72 -0.79 4.98 4.56
N GLN A 73 0.44 5.24 5.01
CA GLN A 73 1.15 4.36 5.95
C GLN A 73 0.36 4.13 7.24
N HIS A 74 -0.18 5.20 7.84
CA HIS A 74 -1.00 5.12 9.04
C HIS A 74 -2.31 4.37 8.80
N THR A 75 -2.93 4.56 7.64
CA THR A 75 -4.14 3.84 7.26
C THR A 75 -3.87 2.35 7.10
N CYS A 76 -2.77 1.97 6.45
CA CYS A 76 -2.35 0.58 6.31
C CYS A 76 -2.12 -0.10 7.68
N GLU A 77 -1.49 0.61 8.62
CA GLU A 77 -1.29 0.08 9.97
C GLU A 77 -2.62 -0.10 10.71
N SER A 78 -3.51 0.89 10.64
CA SER A 78 -4.83 0.85 11.28
C SER A 78 -5.68 -0.31 10.74
N LEU A 79 -5.67 -0.51 9.43
CA LEU A 79 -6.41 -1.60 8.78
C LEU A 79 -5.81 -2.97 9.12
N ARG A 80 -4.47 -3.07 9.23
CA ARG A 80 -3.79 -4.29 9.67
C ARG A 80 -4.21 -4.68 11.08
N GLU A 81 -4.34 -3.71 11.99
CA GLU A 81 -4.82 -3.95 13.36
C GLU A 81 -6.28 -4.41 13.38
N ALA A 82 -7.15 -3.81 12.55
CA ALA A 82 -8.54 -4.23 12.41
C ALA A 82 -8.66 -5.68 11.93
N ILE A 83 -7.88 -6.09 10.93
CA ILE A 83 -7.85 -7.48 10.45
C ILE A 83 -7.42 -8.46 11.56
N VAL A 84 -6.46 -8.07 12.41
CA VAL A 84 -6.02 -8.92 13.54
C VAL A 84 -7.12 -9.06 14.60
N ALA A 85 -7.92 -8.02 14.81
CA ALA A 85 -9.06 -8.09 15.73
C ALA A 85 -10.14 -9.03 15.18
N GLU A 86 -10.47 -8.90 13.90
CA GLU A 86 -11.49 -9.70 13.23
C GLU A 86 -11.14 -11.18 13.12
N ALA A 87 -9.86 -11.51 12.87
CA ALA A 87 -9.40 -12.90 12.81
C ALA A 87 -9.41 -13.64 14.17
N ARG A 88 -9.72 -12.95 15.28
CA ARG A 88 -9.78 -13.52 16.64
C ARG A 88 -11.21 -13.83 17.09
N ASP A 89 -12.22 -13.28 16.42
CA ASP A 89 -13.64 -13.54 16.66
C ASP A 89 -14.14 -14.75 15.84
#